data_AF-A0AAV2I938-F1
#
_entry.id   AF-A0AAV2I938-F1
#
_cell.length_a   1.000
_cell.length_b   1.000
_cell.length_c   1.000
_cell.angle_alpha   90.00
_cell.angle_beta   90.00
_cell.angle_gamma   90.00
#
_symmetry.space_group_name_H-M   'P 1'
#
loop_
_entity.id
_entity.type
_entity.pdbx_description
1 polymer ?
#
loop_
_entity_poly.entity_id
_entity_poly.type
_entity_poly.pdbx_seq_one_letter_code
_entity_poly.pdbx_strand_id
1 'polypeptide(L)'
;LSTEFGTLGLLYVTPEARGQGISKAIYSQLANKLFSENLPAAVTVVHDNEVSVKLHEGLGFRVKCTFDILKSLLPHELNFL
;
A
#
# COMPACT_ATOMS: atom_id res chain seq x y z
N LEU A 1 -14.79 -3.62 -18.01
CA LEU A 1 -14.38 -3.68 -16.59
C LEU A 1 -13.43 -2.52 -16.35
N SER A 2 -13.95 -1.34 -15.99
CA SER A 2 -13.11 -0.26 -15.48
C SER A 2 -12.82 -0.54 -14.01
N THR A 3 -11.57 -0.39 -13.58
CA THR A 3 -11.21 -0.48 -12.16
C THR A 3 -11.67 0.79 -11.44
N GLU A 4 -12.25 0.68 -10.24
CA GLU A 4 -12.74 1.82 -9.46
C GLU A 4 -11.62 2.61 -8.76
N PHE A 5 -10.38 2.10 -8.80
CA PHE A 5 -9.20 2.67 -8.17
C PHE A 5 -7.94 2.34 -8.98
N GLY A 6 -6.91 3.17 -8.83
CA GLY A 6 -5.56 2.90 -9.31
C GLY A 6 -4.68 2.39 -8.18
N THR A 7 -3.86 1.37 -8.44
CA THR A 7 -2.99 0.78 -7.41
C THR A 7 -1.57 1.31 -7.52
N LEU A 8 -0.97 1.65 -6.38
CA LEU A 8 0.43 1.97 -6.25
C LEU A 8 1.16 0.71 -5.78
N GLY A 9 2.12 0.27 -6.58
CA GLY A 9 2.89 -0.94 -6.34
C GLY A 9 3.89 -0.81 -5.18
N LEU A 10 4.73 -1.82 -5.03
CA LEU A 10 5.75 -1.85 -3.98
C LEU A 10 6.88 -0.87 -4.28
N LEU A 11 7.16 0.02 -3.31
CA LEU A 11 8.29 0.93 -3.35
C LEU A 11 9.35 0.52 -2.32
N TYR A 12 10.58 0.32 -2.79
CA TYR A 12 11.75 0.11 -1.94
C TYR A 12 12.71 1.29 -2.08
N VAL A 13 13.17 1.81 -0.94
CA VAL A 13 14.24 2.82 -0.87
C VAL A 13 15.45 2.17 -0.22
N THR A 14 16.59 2.22 -0.91
CA THR A 14 17.85 1.68 -0.40
C THR A 14 18.25 2.37 0.91
N PRO A 15 18.95 1.68 1.83
CA PRO A 15 19.29 2.26 3.13
C PRO A 15 19.96 3.63 3.06
N GLU A 16 20.83 3.85 2.08
CA GLU A 16 21.62 5.07 1.87
C GLU A 16 20.75 6.27 1.47
N ALA A 17 19.59 5.99 0.86
CA ALA A 17 18.66 7.00 0.36
C ALA A 17 17.49 7.29 1.33
N ARG A 18 17.44 6.60 2.48
CA ARG A 18 16.36 6.80 3.48
C ARG A 18 16.50 8.13 4.22
N GLY A 19 15.40 8.56 4.84
CA GLY A 19 15.35 9.82 5.60
C GLY A 19 15.27 11.09 4.75
N GLN A 20 15.39 10.98 3.42
CA GLN A 20 15.41 12.13 2.50
C GLN A 20 14.04 12.47 1.91
N GLY A 21 12.95 11.84 2.39
CA GLY A 21 11.59 12.10 1.90
C GLY A 21 11.27 11.51 0.52
N ILE A 22 12.14 10.70 -0.07
CA ILE A 22 11.98 10.11 -1.41
C ILE A 22 10.66 9.36 -1.55
N SER A 23 10.31 8.49 -0.59
CA SER A 23 9.04 7.75 -0.65
C SER A 23 7.83 8.69 -0.67
N LYS A 24 7.86 9.75 0.14
CA LYS A 24 6.79 10.75 0.19
C LYS A 24 6.64 11.44 -1.16
N ALA A 25 7.75 11.85 -1.77
CA ALA A 25 7.73 12.50 -3.08
C ALA A 25 7.17 11.58 -4.18
N ILE A 26 7.65 10.34 -4.25
CA ILE A 26 7.19 9.36 -5.25
C ILE A 26 5.71 9.06 -5.09
N TYR A 27 5.26 8.67 -3.89
CA TYR A 27 3.85 8.35 -3.66
C TYR A 27 2.93 9.55 -3.89
N SER A 28 3.35 10.77 -3.54
CA SER A 28 2.55 11.98 -3.80
C SER A 28 2.38 12.22 -5.30
N GLN A 29 3.46 12.10 -6.08
CA GLN A 29 3.39 12.29 -7.53
C GLN A 29 2.51 11.23 -8.21
N LEU A 30 2.67 9.96 -7.82
CA LEU A 30 1.87 8.87 -8.38
C LEU A 30 0.40 8.99 -8.00
N ALA A 31 0.10 9.32 -6.74
CA ALA A 31 -1.28 9.55 -6.30
C ALA A 31 -1.92 10.73 -7.05
N ASN A 32 -1.20 11.84 -7.22
CA ASN A 32 -1.67 12.98 -8.00
C ASN A 32 -1.95 12.62 -9.47
N LYS A 33 -1.09 11.79 -10.08
CA LYS A 33 -1.34 11.27 -11.43
C LYS A 33 -2.65 10.49 -11.49
N LEU A 34 -2.86 9.53 -10.58
CA LEU A 34 -4.11 8.76 -10.53
C LEU A 34 -5.33 9.66 -10.32
N PHE A 35 -5.24 10.64 -9.42
CA PHE A 35 -6.33 11.59 -9.21
C PHE A 35 -6.65 12.42 -10.46
N SER A 36 -5.63 12.82 -11.24
CA SER A 36 -5.84 13.53 -12.52
C SER A 36 -6.53 12.66 -13.58
N GLU A 37 -6.45 11.33 -13.44
CA GLU A 37 -7.13 10.35 -14.28
C GLU A 37 -8.51 9.93 -13.72
N ASN A 38 -9.02 10.65 -12.70
CA ASN A 38 -10.24 10.34 -11.95
C ASN A 38 -10.22 8.98 -11.24
N LEU A 39 -9.03 8.51 -10.86
CA LEU A 39 -8.84 7.27 -10.12
C LEU A 39 -8.35 7.56 -8.69
N PRO A 40 -9.10 7.17 -7.66
CA PRO A 40 -8.59 7.13 -6.30
C PRO A 40 -7.37 6.22 -6.19
N ALA A 41 -6.34 6.65 -5.46
CA ALA A 41 -5.15 5.85 -5.23
C ALA A 41 -5.36 4.82 -4.11
N ALA A 42 -4.95 3.58 -4.36
CA ALA A 42 -4.97 2.47 -3.40
C ALA A 42 -3.56 1.86 -3.26
N VAL A 43 -3.22 1.41 -2.05
CA VAL A 43 -1.94 0.77 -1.73
C VAL A 43 -2.16 -0.34 -0.70
N THR A 44 -1.39 -1.41 -0.83
CA THR A 44 -1.33 -2.48 0.18
C THR A 44 -0.11 -2.26 1.06
N VAL A 45 -0.31 -2.24 2.37
CA VAL A 45 0.77 -2.09 3.36
C VAL A 45 0.72 -3.27 4.32
N VAL A 46 1.88 -3.87 4.61
CA VAL A 46 2.01 -4.88 5.67
C VAL A 46 1.75 -4.22 7.01
N HIS A 47 0.84 -4.76 7.82
CA HIS A 47 0.35 -4.08 9.02
C HIS A 47 1.46 -3.77 10.05
N ASP A 48 2.44 -4.66 10.18
CA ASP A 48 3.60 -4.49 11.08
C ASP A 48 4.64 -3.50 10.57
N ASN A 49 4.51 -3.01 9.33
CA ASN A 49 5.41 -2.01 8.79
C ASN A 49 4.95 -0.60 9.20
N GLU A 50 5.15 -0.28 10.49
CA GLU A 50 4.72 0.99 11.07
C GLU A 50 5.22 2.22 10.29
N VAL A 51 6.44 2.15 9.75
CA VAL A 51 7.03 3.25 8.98
C VAL A 51 6.22 3.51 7.70
N SER A 52 5.85 2.44 7.00
CA SER A 52 5.00 2.54 5.82
C SER A 52 3.58 2.99 6.19
N VAL A 53 2.99 2.46 7.26
CA VAL A 53 1.65 2.87 7.74
C VAL A 53 1.63 4.38 8.01
N LYS A 54 2.55 4.88 8.83
CA LYS A 54 2.66 6.31 9.18
C LYS A 54 2.89 7.20 7.95
N LEU A 55 3.71 6.75 6.99
CA LEU A 55 3.93 7.46 5.75
C LEU A 55 2.62 7.65 4.96
N HIS A 56 1.87 6.56 4.76
CA HIS A 56 0.64 6.60 3.95
C HIS A 56 -0.50 7.34 4.67
N GLU A 57 -0.66 7.16 5.98
CA GLU A 57 -1.62 7.94 6.78
C GLU A 57 -1.34 9.45 6.71
N GLY A 58 -0.06 9.83 6.80
CA GLY A 58 0.40 11.22 6.65
C GLY A 58 0.22 11.79 5.24
N LEU A 59 0.07 10.94 4.22
CA LEU A 59 -0.30 11.32 2.86
C LEU A 59 -1.82 11.35 2.63
N GLY A 60 -2.63 11.05 3.65
CA GLY A 60 -4.09 11.08 3.56
C GLY A 60 -4.74 9.74 3.22
N PHE A 61 -3.98 8.67 3.03
CA PHE A 61 -4.55 7.33 2.87
C PHE A 61 -5.28 6.90 4.14
N ARG A 62 -6.31 6.06 3.98
CA ARG A 62 -7.11 5.50 5.07
C ARG A 62 -7.30 4.01 4.83
N VAL A 63 -7.29 3.24 5.92
CA VAL A 63 -7.55 1.79 5.85
C VAL A 63 -8.97 1.55 5.35
N LYS A 64 -9.09 0.79 4.26
CA LYS A 64 -10.39 0.40 3.70
C LYS A 64 -10.75 -1.05 4.01
N CYS A 65 -9.76 -1.94 3.97
CA CYS A 65 -9.89 -3.35 4.34
C CYS A 65 -8.52 -3.89 4.79
N THR A 66 -8.54 -5.05 5.43
CA THR A 66 -7.37 -5.83 5.83
C THR A 66 -7.56 -7.25 5.36
N PHE A 67 -6.47 -7.92 4.98
CA PHE A 67 -6.49 -9.32 4.58
C PHE A 67 -5.26 -10.05 5.10
N ASP A 68 -5.48 -11.28 5.57
CA ASP A 68 -4.42 -12.16 6.06
C ASP A 68 -3.83 -12.93 4.87
N ILE A 69 -2.64 -12.52 4.41
CA ILE A 69 -1.94 -13.19 3.30
C ILE A 69 -1.66 -14.66 3.63
N LEU A 70 -1.42 -14.99 4.90
CA LEU A 70 -1.13 -16.35 5.36
C LEU A 70 -2.37 -17.25 5.41
N LYS A 71 -3.58 -16.70 5.62
CA LYS A 71 -4.80 -17.52 5.62
C LYS A 71 -5.28 -17.88 4.22
N SER A 72 -4.93 -17.10 3.20
CA SER A 72 -5.23 -17.44 1.80
C SER A 72 -4.30 -18.48 1.18
N LEU A 73 -3.18 -18.81 1.84
CA LEU A 73 -2.20 -19.81 1.37
C LEU A 73 -2.34 -21.16 2.09
N LEU A 74 -3.07 -21.21 3.21
CA LEU A 74 -3.45 -22.48 3.79
C LEU A 74 -4.69 -22.98 3.04
N PRO A 75 -4.65 -24.17 2.39
CA PRO A 75 -5.87 -24.78 1.92
C PRO A 75 -6.84 -24.91 3.10
N HIS A 76 -8.13 -24.75 2.84
CA HIS A 76 -9.23 -24.84 3.79
C HIS A 76 -9.30 -26.15 4.63
N GLU A 77 -8.32 -27.06 4.51
CA GLU A 77 -8.32 -28.42 5.04
C GLU A 77 -7.26 -28.71 6.12
N LEU A 78 -6.76 -27.71 6.85
CA LEU A 78 -5.98 -27.98 8.07
C LEU A 78 -6.65 -27.34 9.29
N ASN A 79 -7.88 -27.76 9.53
CA ASN A 79 -8.58 -27.65 10.81
C ASN A 79 -8.83 -29.05 11.38
N PHE A 80 -7.82 -29.89 11.59
CA PHE A 80 -7.92 -31.04 12.50
C PHE A 80 -6.51 -31.44 12.97
N LEU A 81 -6.17 -31.03 14.19
CA LEU A 81 -5.69 -31.86 15.32
C LEU A 81 -5.54 -30.98 16.57
#